data_AF-A0A658R3A5-F1
#
_entry.id   AF-A0A658R3A5-F1
#
_cell.length_a   1.000
_cell.length_b   1.000
_cell.length_c   1.000
_cell.angle_alpha   90.00
_cell.angle_beta   90.00
_cell.angle_gamma   90.00
#
_symmetry.space_group_name_H-M   'P 1'
#
loop_
_entity.id
_entity.type
_entity.pdbx_description
1 polymer ?
#
loop_
_entity_poly.entity_id
_entity_poly.type
_entity_poly.pdbx_seq_one_letter_code
_entity_poly.pdbx_strand_id
1 'polypeptide(L)'
;MRAKPAFHLRGCRVSAPLQQPWGSGCRIVEWIDGEGQISRRVVAANVTEDEVVATIRRHVTGRKHVLVDDERQPRQTLPRR
;
A
#
# COMPACT_ATOMS: atom_id res chain seq x y z
N MET A 1 -10.37 -23.91 10.39
CA MET A 1 -9.71 -22.98 9.43
C MET A 1 -8.70 -22.14 10.18
N ARG A 2 -7.41 -22.21 9.84
CA ARG A 2 -6.37 -21.42 10.52
C ARG A 2 -6.54 -19.96 10.09
N ALA A 3 -6.87 -19.06 11.02
CA ALA A 3 -6.88 -17.63 10.76
C ALA A 3 -5.50 -17.25 10.20
N LYS A 4 -5.48 -16.77 8.95
CA LYS A 4 -4.28 -16.25 8.29
C LYS A 4 -3.75 -15.12 9.20
N PRO A 5 -2.45 -15.06 9.55
CA PRO A 5 -1.98 -14.03 10.46
C PRO A 5 -2.43 -12.67 9.93
N ALA A 6 -3.10 -11.90 10.79
CA ALA A 6 -3.42 -10.52 10.49
C ALA A 6 -2.09 -9.82 10.21
N PHE A 7 -1.86 -9.41 8.97
CA PHE A 7 -0.68 -8.63 8.64
C PHE A 7 -0.80 -7.32 9.42
N HIS A 8 0.20 -7.01 10.24
CA HIS A 8 0.15 -5.84 11.10
C HIS A 8 0.47 -4.61 10.27
N LEU A 9 -0.53 -3.74 10.12
CA LEU A 9 -0.35 -2.44 9.51
C LEU A 9 -0.25 -1.37 10.58
N ARG A 10 0.71 -0.46 10.41
CA ARG A 10 0.79 0.79 11.16
C ARG A 10 -0.13 1.87 10.57
N GLY A 11 -0.55 1.70 9.32
CA GLY A 11 -1.53 2.56 8.67
C GLY A 11 -1.91 2.05 7.29
N CYS A 12 -3.12 2.38 6.84
CA CYS A 12 -3.62 2.10 5.50
C CYS A 12 -4.46 3.28 5.03
N ARG A 13 -4.33 3.66 3.76
CA ARG A 13 -5.14 4.69 3.12
C ARG A 13 -5.54 4.23 1.73
N VAL A 14 -6.76 4.58 1.34
CA VAL A 14 -7.23 4.50 -0.04
C VAL A 14 -7.46 5.93 -0.52
N SER A 15 -6.92 6.28 -1.69
CA SER A 15 -7.12 7.59 -2.27
C SER A 15 -8.58 7.82 -2.69
N ALA A 16 -8.94 9.08 -2.92
CA ALA A 16 -10.09 9.40 -3.75
C ALA A 16 -9.95 8.76 -5.14
N PRO A 17 -11.06 8.49 -5.86
CA PRO A 17 -11.02 8.00 -7.23
C PRO A 17 -10.22 8.94 -8.14
N LEU A 18 -9.29 8.37 -8.90
CA LEU A 18 -8.55 9.04 -9.95
C LEU A 18 -9.22 8.69 -11.28
N GLN A 19 -9.69 9.71 -12.00
CA GLN A 19 -10.16 9.54 -13.37
C GLN A 19 -8.94 9.41 -14.29
N GLN A 20 -8.95 8.41 -15.17
CA GLN A 20 -7.91 8.26 -16.18
C GLN A 20 -8.36 8.94 -17.49
N PRO A 21 -7.42 9.48 -18.29
CA PRO A 21 -7.75 10.08 -19.58
C PRO A 21 -8.38 9.09 -20.57
N TRP A 22 -8.15 7.79 -20.36
CA TRP A 22 -8.74 6.67 -21.08
C TRP A 22 -8.88 5.47 -20.13
N GLY A 23 -9.95 4.69 -20.28
CA GLY A 23 -10.20 3.50 -19.47
C GLY A 23 -10.94 3.76 -18.16
N SER A 24 -11.09 2.71 -17.35
CA SER A 24 -11.76 2.79 -16.04
C SER A 24 -10.90 3.55 -15.03
N GLY A 25 -11.53 4.35 -14.18
CA GLY A 25 -10.83 5.03 -13.09
C GLY A 25 -10.17 4.05 -12.12
N CYS A 26 -9.24 4.57 -11.32
CA CYS A 26 -8.53 3.78 -10.32
C CYS A 26 -8.49 4.46 -8.96
N ARG A 27 -8.07 3.72 -7.94
CA ARG A 27 -7.66 4.27 -6.64
C ARG A 27 -6.25 3.77 -6.31
N ILE A 28 -5.57 4.48 -5.44
CA ILE A 28 -4.28 4.08 -4.90
C ILE A 28 -4.52 3.61 -3.47
N VAL A 29 -4.17 2.34 -3.20
CA VAL A 29 -4.04 1.82 -1.85
C VAL A 29 -2.60 1.97 -1.43
N GLU A 30 -2.36 2.60 -0.29
CA GLU A 30 -1.04 2.74 0.32
C GLU A 30 -1.10 2.32 1.78
N TRP A 31 -0.09 1.59 2.23
CA TRP A 31 -0.02 1.11 3.62
C TRP A 31 1.40 1.09 4.13
N ILE A 32 1.52 1.15 5.45
CA ILE A 32 2.77 0.98 6.19
C ILE A 32 2.65 -0.30 7.01
N ASP A 33 3.58 -1.23 6.82
CA ASP A 33 3.63 -2.47 7.58
C ASP A 33 4.21 -2.28 9.00
N GLY A 34 4.28 -3.36 9.77
CA GLY A 34 4.84 -3.37 11.13
C GLY A 34 6.31 -2.92 11.18
N GLU A 35 7.07 -3.14 10.11
CA GLU A 35 8.49 -2.76 10.00
C GLU A 35 8.64 -1.29 9.58
N GLY A 36 7.54 -0.62 9.22
CA GLY A 36 7.54 0.77 8.80
C GLY A 36 7.81 0.96 7.31
N GLN A 37 7.77 -0.09 6.49
CA GLN A 37 7.90 0.03 5.05
C GLN A 37 6.57 0.43 4.42
N ILE A 38 6.63 1.42 3.54
CA ILE A 38 5.49 1.86 2.73
C ILE A 38 5.40 1.03 1.45
N SER A 39 4.19 0.56 1.16
CA SER A 39 3.86 -0.10 -0.10
C SER A 39 2.64 0.54 -0.73
N ARG A 40 2.56 0.48 -2.06
CA ARG A 40 1.48 1.09 -2.85
C ARG A 40 1.02 0.14 -3.94
N ARG A 41 -0.29 0.09 -4.18
CA ARG A 41 -0.90 -0.61 -5.30
C ARG A 41 -2.03 0.21 -5.91
N VAL A 42 -2.12 0.15 -7.24
CA VAL A 42 -3.27 0.66 -7.98
C VAL A 42 -4.34 -0.43 -7.99
N VAL A 43 -5.57 -0.03 -7.72
CA VAL A 43 -6.76 -0.89 -7.73
C VAL A 43 -7.88 -0.21 -8.51
N ALA A 44 -8.93 -0.94 -8.85
CA ALA A 44 -10.09 -0.39 -9.55
C ALA A 44 -10.78 0.73 -8.75
N ALA A 45 -11.43 1.68 -9.44
CA ALA A 45 -12.12 2.79 -8.75
C ALA A 45 -13.27 2.35 -7.83
N ASN A 46 -13.89 1.20 -8.12
CA ASN A 46 -14.99 0.59 -7.36
C ASN A 46 -14.52 -0.54 -6.43
N VAL A 47 -13.23 -0.61 -6.12
CA VAL A 47 -12.66 -1.61 -5.20
C VAL A 47 -13.42 -1.64 -3.87
N THR A 48 -13.68 -2.84 -3.38
CA THR A 48 -14.27 -3.08 -2.06
C THR A 48 -13.20 -3.19 -0.98
N GLU A 49 -13.60 -3.09 0.29
CA GLU A 49 -12.66 -3.24 1.42
C GLU A 49 -12.01 -4.63 1.45
N ASP A 50 -12.77 -5.69 1.18
CA ASP A 50 -12.26 -7.06 1.11
C ASP A 50 -11.21 -7.23 0.00
N GLU A 51 -11.42 -6.60 -1.15
CA GLU A 51 -10.45 -6.61 -2.25
C GLU A 51 -9.20 -5.80 -1.92
N VAL A 52 -9.32 -4.71 -1.16
CA VAL A 52 -8.16 -3.97 -0.62
C VAL A 52 -7.36 -4.88 0.31
N VAL A 53 -8.02 -5.55 1.27
CA VAL A 53 -7.37 -6.49 2.18
C VAL A 53 -6.71 -7.63 1.41
N ALA A 54 -7.39 -8.20 0.41
CA ALA A 54 -6.84 -9.25 -0.44
C ALA A 54 -5.62 -8.77 -1.24
N THR A 55 -5.66 -7.54 -1.76
CA THR A 55 -4.55 -6.90 -2.47
C THR A 55 -3.32 -6.77 -1.58
N ILE A 56 -3.50 -6.30 -0.35
CA ILE A 56 -2.39 -6.15 0.61
C ILE A 56 -1.84 -7.52 0.99
N ARG A 57 -2.70 -8.52 1.25
CA ARG A 57 -2.29 -9.90 1.60
C ARG A 57 -1.49 -10.61 0.51
N ARG A 58 -1.76 -10.30 -0.76
CA ARG A 58 -1.08 -10.91 -1.91
C ARG A 58 0.17 -10.12 -2.32
N HIS A 59 0.37 -8.93 -1.75
CA HIS A 59 1.53 -8.12 -2.07
C HIS A 59 2.80 -8.82 -1.61
N VAL A 60 3.76 -8.94 -2.53
CA VAL A 60 5.12 -9.33 -2.22
C VAL A 60 5.97 -8.08 -2.37
N THR A 61 6.59 -7.65 -1.27
CA THR A 61 7.49 -6.50 -1.27
C THR A 61 8.72 -6.85 -2.12
N GLY A 62 8.98 -6.05 -3.15
CA GLY A 62 10.17 -6.20 -3.98
C GLY A 62 11.45 -5.87 -3.20
N ARG A 63 12.61 -6.24 -3.74
CA ARG A 63 13.89 -5.83 -3.16
C ARG A 63 14.03 -4.30 -3.25
N LYS A 64 14.33 -3.67 -2.11
CA LYS A 64 14.73 -2.27 -2.06
C LYS A 64 16.24 -2.21 -2.21
N HIS A 65 16.70 -1.57 -3.28
CA HIS A 65 18.13 -1.31 -3.49
C HIS A 65 18.47 0.01 -2.79
N VAL A 66 19.47 -0.02 -1.91
CA VAL A 66 19.97 1.12 -1.13
C VAL A 66 21.47 1.15 -1.31
N LEU A 67 22.05 2.32 -1.59
CA LEU A 67 23.49 2.51 -1.71
C LEU A 67 24.11 2.80 -0.33
N VAL A 68 25.42 2.60 -0.20
CA VAL A 68 26.12 2.76 1.08
C VAL A 68 26.12 4.21 1.56
N ASP A 69 26.14 5.14 0.60
CA ASP A 69 26.08 6.58 0.78
C ASP A 69 24.65 7.15 0.84
N ASP A 70 23.62 6.31 0.70
CA ASP A 70 22.25 6.76 0.96
C ASP A 70 22.12 7.17 2.43
N GLU A 71 21.82 8.44 2.67
CA GLU A 71 21.51 8.94 4.00
C GLU A 71 20.39 8.10 4.64
N ARG A 72 20.40 8.01 5.97
CA ARG A 72 19.36 7.31 6.73
C ARG A 72 18.00 7.93 6.36
N GLN A 73 17.22 7.22 5.56
CA GLN A 73 15.91 7.71 5.14
C GLN A 73 15.03 7.97 6.38
N PRO A 74 14.31 9.10 6.41
CA PRO A 74 13.39 9.38 7.50
C PRO A 74 12.35 8.27 7.61
N ARG A 75 11.79 8.09 8.82
CA ARG A 75 10.69 7.16 9.04
C ARG A 75 9.58 7.46 8.04
N GLN A 76 9.17 6.46 7.29
CA GLN A 76 8.08 6.60 6.32
C GLN A 76 6.77 6.82 7.09
N THR A 77 5.99 7.80 6.65
CA THR A 77 4.69 8.16 7.22
C THR A 77 3.67 8.31 6.11
N LEU A 78 2.41 8.03 6.41
CA LEU A 78 1.31 8.38 5.53
C LEU A 78 0.98 9.86 5.79
N PRO A 79 0.95 10.72 4.76
CA PRO A 79 0.55 12.11 4.93
C PRO A 79 -0.86 12.18 5.50
N ARG A 80 -1.04 12.95 6.59
CA ARG A 80 -2.36 13.29 7.13
C ARG A 80 -2.97 14.34 6.20
N ARG A 81 -4.24 14.15 5.79
CA ARG A 81 -5.03 15.16 5.11
C ARG A 81 -5.79 15.99 6.13
#